data_AF-A0A530ZN39-F1
#
_entry.id   AF-A0A530ZN39-F1
#
_cell.length_a   1.000
_cell.length_b   1.000
_cell.length_c   1.000
_cell.angle_alpha   90.00
_cell.angle_beta   90.00
_cell.angle_gamma   90.00
#
_symmetry.space_group_name_H-M   'P 1'
#
loop_
_entity.id
_entity.type
_entity.pdbx_description
1 polymer ?
#
loop_
_entity_poly.entity_id
_entity_poly.type
_entity_poly.pdbx_seq_one_letter_code
_entity_poly.pdbx_strand_id
1 'polypeptide(L)' 'MDQLAPTEKYSPFRFFSAEQWSQFRADTPMTLGEDEIRRLRSLNDPVDLEEVKRIYLSLSRLLSAHVEASQLLFRQRQA' A
#
# COMPACT_ATOMS: atom_id res chain seq x y z
N MET A 1 -8.62 -6.56 -19.29
CA MET A 1 -8.94 -5.49 -18.33
C MET A 1 -7.75 -4.54 -18.34
N ASP A 2 -7.81 -3.45 -19.10
CA ASP A 2 -6.72 -2.45 -19.18
C ASP A 2 -7.28 -1.10 -19.69
N GLN A 3 -8.41 -0.68 -19.12
CA GLN A 3 -9.14 0.53 -19.55
C GLN A 3 -9.37 1.51 -18.39
N LEU A 4 -8.35 1.72 -17.56
CA LEU A 4 -8.36 2.80 -16.56
C LEU A 4 -7.29 3.86 -16.82
N ALA A 5 -6.51 3.78 -17.90
CA ALA A 5 -5.60 4.86 -18.27
C ALA A 5 -6.44 6.06 -18.74
N PRO A 6 -6.45 7.19 -18.02
CA PRO A 6 -7.23 8.34 -18.42
C PRO A 6 -6.59 8.92 -19.68
N THR A 7 -7.41 9.08 -20.71
CA THR A 7 -7.12 9.88 -21.91
C THR A 7 -7.03 11.37 -21.62
N GLU A 8 -6.95 11.78 -20.34
CA GLU A 8 -6.89 13.17 -19.90
C GLU A 8 -5.48 13.55 -19.45
N LYS A 9 -5.02 14.69 -19.97
CA LYS A 9 -3.68 15.26 -19.76
C LYS A 9 -3.34 15.52 -18.28
N TYR A 10 -4.36 15.57 -17.40
CA TYR A 10 -4.22 15.72 -15.95
C TYR A 10 -5.26 14.86 -15.23
N SER A 11 -4.81 13.76 -14.61
CA SER A 11 -5.66 12.97 -13.71
C SER A 11 -5.33 13.30 -12.25
N PRO A 12 -6.32 13.42 -11.35
CA PRO A 12 -6.08 13.54 -9.91
C PRO A 12 -5.52 12.23 -9.31
N PHE A 13 -5.64 11.11 -10.04
CA PHE A 13 -5.15 9.81 -9.63
C PHE A 13 -3.77 9.54 -10.25
N ARG A 14 -2.91 8.90 -9.45
CA ARG A 14 -1.65 8.34 -9.95
C ARG A 14 -1.84 6.85 -10.19
N PHE A 15 -1.47 6.40 -11.38
CA PHE A 15 -1.56 5.01 -11.79
C PHE A 15 -0.17 4.38 -11.72
N PHE A 16 -0.11 3.18 -11.17
CA PHE A 16 1.11 2.40 -11.06
C PHE A 16 0.81 0.96 -11.48
N SER A 17 1.76 0.34 -12.18
CA SER A 17 1.75 -1.11 -12.31
C SER A 17 2.00 -1.77 -10.95
N ALA A 18 1.64 -3.04 -10.80
CA ALA A 18 1.91 -3.80 -9.58
C ALA A 18 3.42 -3.85 -9.25
N GLU A 19 4.28 -3.90 -10.28
CA GLU A 19 5.73 -3.85 -10.12
C GLU A 19 6.19 -2.50 -9.58
N GLN A 20 5.74 -1.39 -10.19
CA GLN A 20 6.06 -0.03 -9.73
C GLN A 20 5.57 0.21 -8.30
N TRP A 21 4.35 -0.24 -7.98
CA TRP A 21 3.77 -0.12 -6.66
C TRP A 21 4.57 -0.85 -5.59
N SER A 22 5.14 -2.00 -5.93
CA SER A 22 5.96 -2.81 -5.01
C SER A 22 7.23 -2.12 -4.55
N GLN A 23 7.75 -1.17 -5.33
CA GLN A 23 8.97 -0.43 -5.02
C GLN A 23 8.78 0.59 -3.88
N PHE A 24 7.53 0.96 -3.56
CA PHE A 24 7.23 1.81 -2.40
C PHE A 24 7.43 1.12 -1.05
N ARG A 25 7.83 -0.16 -1.05
CA ARG A 25 8.45 -0.82 0.11
C ARG A 25 9.80 -0.14 0.38
N ALA A 26 9.79 0.99 1.09
CA ALA A 26 11.02 1.75 1.35
C ALA A 26 11.85 1.07 2.45
N ASP A 27 12.54 -0.02 2.09
CA ASP A 27 13.57 -0.75 2.86
C ASP A 27 13.21 -1.01 4.33
N THR A 28 11.92 -1.05 4.65
CA THR A 28 11.44 -1.24 6.01
C THR A 28 11.52 -2.73 6.31
N PRO A 29 12.22 -3.16 7.37
CA PRO A 29 12.29 -4.58 7.70
C PRO A 29 10.86 -5.10 7.90
N MET A 30 10.60 -6.25 7.28
CA MET A 30 9.28 -6.88 7.21
C MET A 30 8.71 -7.07 8.63
N THR A 31 7.75 -6.23 9.04
CA THR A 31 7.09 -6.37 10.36
C THR A 31 5.96 -7.40 10.33
N LEU A 32 5.43 -7.69 9.14
CA LEU A 32 4.45 -8.76 8.91
C LEU A 32 5.16 -10.03 8.48
N GLY A 33 5.28 -10.99 9.38
CA GLY A 33 5.82 -12.32 9.06
C GLY A 33 4.87 -13.09 8.15
N GLU A 34 5.40 -14.03 7.36
CA GLU A 34 4.57 -14.94 6.55
C GLU A 34 3.47 -15.65 7.37
N ASP A 35 3.72 -15.82 8.67
CA ASP A 35 2.81 -16.45 9.63
C ASP A 35 1.61 -15.57 10.02
N GLU A 36 1.70 -14.25 9.94
CA GLU A 36 0.54 -13.36 10.13
C GLU A 36 -0.34 -13.34 8.87
N ILE A 37 0.28 -13.34 7.69
CA ILE A 37 -0.45 -13.44 6.43
C ILE A 37 -1.15 -14.80 6.33
N ARG A 38 -0.49 -15.89 6.73
CA ARG A 38 -1.12 -17.22 6.81
C ARG A 38 -2.31 -17.27 7.77
N ARG A 39 -2.26 -16.54 8.89
CA ARG A 39 -3.37 -16.44 9.86
C ARG A 39 -4.58 -15.65 9.34
N LEU A 40 -4.34 -14.68 8.46
CA LEU A 40 -5.39 -13.86 7.85
C LEU A 40 -6.08 -14.55 6.66
N ARG A 41 -5.50 -15.63 6.12
CA ARG A 41 -6.15 -16.41 5.07
C ARG A 41 -7.30 -17.25 5.64
N SER A 42 -8.49 -17.08 5.06
CA SER A 42 -9.53 -18.10 5.16
C SER A 42 -9.11 -19.33 4.32
N LEU A 43 -9.57 -20.51 4.72
CA LEU A 43 -9.14 -21.85 4.26
C LEU A 43 -9.16 -22.10 2.74
N ASN A 44 -9.67 -21.18 1.91
CA ASN A 44 -9.98 -21.46 0.51
C ASN A 44 -9.69 -20.31 -0.47
N ASP A 45 -8.87 -19.33 -0.10
CA ASP A 45 -8.59 -18.18 -0.96
C ASP A 45 -7.30 -18.37 -1.78
N PRO A 46 -7.33 -18.31 -3.13
CA PRO A 46 -6.15 -18.46 -4.01
C PRO A 46 -5.22 -17.24 -4.00
N VAL A 47 -5.26 -16.42 -2.95
CA VAL A 47 -4.45 -15.22 -2.83
C VAL A 47 -2.97 -15.62 -2.68
N ASP A 48 -2.20 -15.34 -3.73
CA ASP A 48 -0.77 -15.55 -3.78
C ASP A 48 -0.10 -14.67 -2.71
N LEU A 49 0.64 -15.32 -1.80
CA LEU A 49 1.38 -14.66 -0.73
C LEU A 49 2.35 -13.61 -1.27
N GLU A 50 2.92 -13.85 -2.46
CA GLU A 50 3.81 -12.88 -3.09
C GLU A 50 3.06 -11.67 -3.63
N GLU A 51 1.84 -11.85 -4.13
CA GLU A 51 0.99 -10.72 -4.51
C GLU A 51 0.55 -9.89 -3.30
N VAL A 52 0.26 -10.55 -2.17
CA VAL A 52 -0.10 -9.85 -0.93
C VAL A 52 1.06 -8.97 -0.45
N LYS A 53 2.26 -9.55 -0.39
CA LYS A 53 3.48 -8.82 -0.01
C LYS A 53 3.72 -7.65 -0.96
N ARG A 54 3.52 -7.85 -2.26
CA ARG A 54 3.75 -6.84 -3.30
C ARG A 54 2.81 -5.62 -3.19
N ILE A 55 1.55 -5.83 -2.84
CA ILE A 55 0.53 -4.76 -2.86
C ILE A 55 0.23 -4.20 -1.47
N TYR A 56 -0.05 -5.05 -0.49
CA TYR A 56 -0.58 -4.61 0.79
C TYR A 56 0.48 -3.97 1.69
N LEU A 57 1.74 -4.38 1.58
CA LEU A 57 2.82 -3.77 2.36
C LEU A 57 3.01 -2.29 1.98
N SER A 58 3.11 -2.00 0.67
CA SER A 58 3.20 -0.64 0.14
C SER A 58 1.96 0.19 0.51
N LEU A 59 0.78 -0.43 0.52
CA LEU A 59 -0.47 0.24 0.90
C LEU A 59 -0.51 0.61 2.40
N SER A 60 -0.18 -0.32 3.29
CA SER A 60 -0.12 -0.06 4.73
C SER A 60 0.84 1.09 5.04
N ARG A 61 2.00 1.12 4.37
CA ARG A 61 2.97 2.20 4.53
C ARG A 61 2.44 3.56 4.05
N LEU A 62 1.71 3.59 2.93
CA LEU A 62 1.07 4.82 2.46
C LEU A 62 0.07 5.37 3.49
N LEU A 63 -0.74 4.48 4.08
CA LEU A 63 -1.70 4.85 5.12
C LEU A 63 -1.00 5.35 6.38
N SER A 64 0.05 4.67 6.84
CA SER A 64 0.86 5.11 7.98
C SER A 64 1.45 6.50 7.76
N ALA A 65 2.06 6.76 6.60
CA ALA A 65 2.62 8.07 6.26
C ALA A 65 1.54 9.17 6.25
N HIS A 66 0.33 8.87 5.78
CA HIS A 66 -0.78 9.81 5.80
C HIS A 66 -1.25 10.13 7.23
N VAL A 67 -1.32 9.12 8.10
CA VAL A 67 -1.65 9.29 9.53
C VAL A 67 -0.58 10.13 10.23
N GLU A 68 0.70 9.83 10.04
CA GLU A 68 1.81 10.59 10.63
C GLU A 68 1.78 12.06 10.21
N ALA A 69 1.59 12.34 8.92
CA ALA A 69 1.46 13.70 8.41
C ALA A 69 0.25 14.43 9.02
N SER A 70 -0.89 13.75 9.13
CA SER A 70 -2.11 14.31 9.74
C SER A 70 -1.92 14.64 11.23
N GLN A 71 -1.27 13.75 11.97
CA GLN A 71 -0.94 13.97 13.38
C GLN A 71 0.07 15.12 13.58
N LEU A 72 1.07 15.24 12.70
CA LEU A 72 2.02 16.35 12.73
C LEU A 72 1.30 17.68 12.50
N LEU A 73 0.46 17.77 11.47
CA LEU A 73 -0.32 18.98 11.17
C LEU A 73 -1.27 19.36 12.31
N PHE A 74 -1.87 18.37 12.96
CA PHE A 74 -2.72 18.60 14.13
C PHE A 74 -1.92 19.17 15.31
N ARG A 75 -0.77 18.57 15.64
CA ARG A 75 0.12 19.05 16.71
C ARG A 75 0.62 20.47 16.45
N GLN A 76 0.95 20.82 15.21
CA GLN A 76 1.38 22.17 14.84
C GLN A 76 0.30 23.23 15.02
N ARG A 77 -0.98 22.88 14.87
CA ARG A 77 -2.11 23.82 15.06
C ARG A 77 -2.46 24.06 16.53
N GLN A 78 -2.05 23.17 17.43
CA GLN A 78 -2.36 23.26 18.86
C GLN A 78 -1.25 23.94 19.68
N ALA A 79 -0.09 24.21 19.07
CA ALA A 79 1.03 24.95 19.64
C ALA A 79 0.95 26.43 19.27
#